data_AF-A0A3S4U6J6-F1
#
_entry.id   AF-A0A3S4U6J6-F1
#
_cell.length_a   1.000
_cell.length_b   1.000
_cell.length_c   1.000
_cell.angle_alpha   90.00
_cell.angle_beta   90.00
_cell.angle_gamma   90.00
#
_symmetry.space_group_name_H-M   'P 1'
#
loop_
_entity.id
_entity.type
_entity.pdbx_description
1 polymer ?
#
loop_
_entity_poly.entity_id
_entity_poly.type
_entity_poly.pdbx_seq_one_letter_code
_entity_poly.pdbx_strand_id
1 'polypeptide(L)'
;MRVLVSCDRIGRLGPAGASDAVAGAFAGRGAQVAVAPVSGGGEGLAEAVARFSPGARVLAAENLRQACDMLAEGPDYLDVTAVTAPELGELLELPVTPARAGTTMVVPHREAGRALTGLTGSLAERGRETGAGIAAALAEDSRAAAWLERLGVTDRAPAGALCGLGAWALGCGARVASGIRICVDGYRLSELAAKADVIVTGTDVLDLHRRGGDVVAELTRLGVEALRPVVVVAGRNFVSSRELRLAGIEEAHAVTPPGVGEIDITAEQLEALAQRVAGTWTW
;
A
#
# COMPACT_ATOMS: atom_id res chain seq x y z
N MET A 1 14.66 1.34 24.73
CA MET A 1 13.46 0.98 23.94
C MET A 1 13.84 0.81 22.47
N ARG A 2 13.27 -0.18 21.80
CA ARG A 2 13.37 -0.45 20.36
C ARG A 2 12.09 0.00 19.68
N VAL A 3 12.21 0.82 18.65
CA VAL A 3 11.06 1.43 17.95
C VAL A 3 11.15 1.10 16.48
N LEU A 4 10.06 0.59 15.91
CA LEU A 4 9.89 0.49 14.47
C LEU A 4 9.07 1.69 14.00
N VAL A 5 9.63 2.51 13.09
CA VAL A 5 8.94 3.66 12.50
C VAL A 5 8.68 3.42 11.02
N SER A 6 7.41 3.54 10.62
CA SER A 6 6.95 3.37 9.24
C SER A 6 5.70 4.21 8.98
N CYS A 7 5.89 5.43 8.50
CA CYS A 7 4.81 6.34 8.14
C CYS A 7 4.52 6.30 6.63
N ASP A 8 3.25 6.54 6.28
CA ASP A 8 2.86 7.01 4.95
C ASP A 8 3.12 8.53 4.84
N ARG A 9 2.70 9.16 3.75
CA ARG A 9 2.73 10.62 3.56
C ARG A 9 2.00 11.34 4.70
N ILE A 10 2.61 12.42 5.19
CA ILE A 10 2.03 13.35 6.16
C ILE A 10 2.36 14.79 5.73
N GLY A 11 1.34 15.53 5.30
CA GLY A 11 1.41 16.87 4.74
C GLY A 11 2.37 16.93 3.56
N ARG A 12 3.39 17.78 3.69
CA ARG A 12 4.41 17.95 2.65
C ARG A 12 5.47 16.85 2.63
N LEU A 13 5.49 15.98 3.64
CA LEU A 13 6.50 14.94 3.77
C LEU A 13 6.02 13.65 3.10
N GLY A 14 6.80 13.16 2.14
CA GLY A 14 6.66 11.78 1.64
C GLY A 14 6.90 10.75 2.74
N PRO A 15 6.58 9.46 2.49
CA PRO A 15 6.69 8.38 3.49
C PRO A 15 8.07 8.30 4.16
N ALA A 16 9.13 8.48 3.37
CA ALA A 16 10.51 8.52 3.81
C ALA A 16 10.77 9.67 4.80
N GLY A 17 10.44 10.90 4.42
CA GLY A 17 10.66 12.09 5.24
C GLY A 17 9.81 12.10 6.52
N ALA A 18 8.55 11.65 6.42
CA ALA A 18 7.67 11.52 7.59
C ALA A 18 8.21 10.50 8.60
N SER A 19 8.69 9.35 8.10
CA SER A 19 9.29 8.31 8.94
C SER A 19 10.57 8.80 9.61
N ASP A 20 11.43 9.53 8.89
CA ASP A 20 12.69 10.05 9.45
C ASP A 20 12.44 11.12 10.53
N ALA A 21 11.49 12.03 10.32
CA ALA A 21 11.11 13.05 11.29
C ALA A 21 10.62 12.42 12.61
N VAL A 22 9.76 11.40 12.52
CA VAL A 22 9.27 10.67 13.68
C VAL A 22 10.39 9.88 14.35
N ALA A 23 11.23 9.20 13.57
CA ALA A 23 12.36 8.45 14.07
C ALA A 23 13.38 9.32 14.83
N GLY A 24 13.66 10.52 14.31
CA GLY A 24 14.55 11.48 14.95
C GLY A 24 14.11 11.85 16.37
N ALA A 25 12.81 12.01 16.59
CA ALA A 25 12.26 12.31 17.92
C ALA A 25 12.49 11.17 18.93
N PHE A 26 12.28 9.92 18.53
CA PHE A 26 12.53 8.75 19.39
C PHE A 26 14.02 8.52 19.63
N ALA A 27 14.84 8.66 18.59
CA ALA A 27 16.30 8.53 18.68
C ALA A 27 16.89 9.60 19.61
N GLY A 28 16.39 10.84 19.55
CA GLY A 28 16.76 11.93 20.46
C GLY A 28 16.45 11.66 21.93
N ARG A 29 15.58 10.68 22.24
CA ARG A 29 15.30 10.18 23.60
C ARG A 29 16.09 8.92 23.95
N GLY A 30 17.05 8.51 23.12
CA GLY A 30 17.88 7.33 23.35
C GLY A 30 17.24 5.99 22.93
N ALA A 31 16.15 6.02 22.16
CA ALA A 31 15.60 4.79 21.58
C ALA A 31 16.50 4.24 20.46
N GLN A 32 16.53 2.92 20.33
CA GLN A 32 17.06 2.25 19.14
C GLN A 32 15.97 2.22 18.08
N VAL A 33 16.15 2.92 16.97
CA VAL A 33 15.09 3.10 15.97
C VAL A 33 15.43 2.38 14.67
N ALA A 34 14.50 1.56 14.19
CA ALA A 34 14.50 1.05 12.83
C ALA A 34 13.51 1.87 12.00
N VAL A 35 13.98 2.43 10.89
CA VAL A 35 13.15 3.24 9.97
C VAL A 35 12.92 2.47 8.68
N ALA A 36 11.66 2.22 8.37
CA ALA A 36 11.26 1.41 7.22
C ALA A 36 10.02 2.03 6.57
N PRO A 37 10.17 3.09 5.76
CA PRO A 37 9.03 3.76 5.13
C PRO A 37 8.28 2.81 4.18
N VAL A 38 6.96 2.86 4.24
CA VAL A 38 6.07 2.01 3.44
C VAL A 38 5.18 2.89 2.58
N SER A 39 4.98 2.49 1.32
CA SER A 39 4.08 3.19 0.40
C SER A 39 3.29 2.21 -0.45
N GLY A 40 2.06 2.58 -0.79
CA GLY A 40 1.21 1.81 -1.69
C GLY A 40 1.66 1.84 -3.16
N GLY A 41 2.29 2.93 -3.58
CA GLY A 41 2.67 3.22 -4.97
C GLY A 41 3.17 4.66 -5.16
N GLY A 42 3.38 5.05 -6.40
CA GLY A 42 3.90 6.36 -6.82
C GLY A 42 5.34 6.63 -6.40
N GLU A 43 5.69 7.91 -6.32
CA GLU A 43 7.04 8.36 -5.91
C GLU A 43 7.44 7.82 -4.54
N GLY A 44 6.49 7.71 -3.60
CA GLY A 44 6.74 7.16 -2.27
C GLY A 44 7.22 5.71 -2.28
N LEU A 45 6.77 4.90 -3.26
CA LEU A 45 7.27 3.54 -3.43
C LEU A 45 8.69 3.54 -3.97
N ALA A 46 9.00 4.39 -4.96
CA ALA A 46 10.36 4.50 -5.49
C ALA A 46 11.36 4.92 -4.41
N GLU A 47 11.00 5.91 -3.58
CA GLU A 47 11.78 6.33 -2.42
C GLU A 47 11.98 5.19 -1.40
N ALA A 48 10.92 4.45 -1.10
CA ALA A 48 10.99 3.32 -0.16
C ALA A 48 11.87 2.18 -0.69
N VAL A 49 11.72 1.81 -1.97
CA VAL A 49 12.54 0.76 -2.60
C VAL A 49 14.01 1.15 -2.65
N ALA A 50 14.32 2.41 -2.95
CA ALA A 50 15.70 2.90 -3.05
C ALA A 50 16.50 2.72 -1.75
N ARG A 51 15.85 2.66 -0.57
CA ARG A 51 16.56 2.47 0.71
C ARG A 51 17.01 1.03 0.95
N PHE A 52 16.26 0.02 0.51
CA PHE A 52 16.63 -1.40 0.71
C PHE A 52 17.16 -2.06 -0.57
N SER A 53 16.95 -1.46 -1.73
CA SER A 53 17.45 -1.92 -3.03
C SER A 53 17.81 -0.73 -3.94
N PRO A 54 18.91 -0.01 -3.67
CA PRO A 54 19.26 1.23 -4.37
C PRO A 54 19.43 1.12 -5.89
N GLY A 55 19.72 -0.08 -6.40
CA GLY A 55 19.87 -0.34 -7.84
C GLY A 55 18.59 -0.77 -8.56
N ALA A 56 17.47 -0.90 -7.84
CA ALA A 56 16.22 -1.35 -8.46
C ALA A 56 15.61 -0.24 -9.33
N ARG A 57 15.19 -0.62 -10.53
CA ARG A 57 14.49 0.27 -11.46
C ARG A 57 12.98 0.19 -11.20
N VAL A 58 12.43 1.28 -10.67
CA VAL A 58 10.99 1.49 -10.46
C VAL A 58 10.48 2.41 -11.55
N LEU A 59 9.53 1.95 -12.36
CA LEU A 59 8.81 2.77 -13.34
C LEU A 59 7.36 2.89 -12.92
N ALA A 60 6.74 4.05 -13.14
CA ALA A 60 5.33 4.29 -12.82
C ALA A 60 4.56 4.66 -14.09
N ALA A 61 3.51 3.88 -14.38
CA ALA A 61 2.62 4.11 -15.50
C ALA A 61 1.35 4.84 -15.04
N GLU A 62 0.90 5.78 -15.85
CA GLU A 62 -0.33 6.55 -15.61
C GLU A 62 -1.51 6.03 -16.45
N ASN A 63 -1.24 5.18 -17.44
CA ASN A 63 -2.25 4.59 -18.30
C ASN A 63 -1.81 3.23 -18.85
N LEU A 64 -2.76 2.51 -19.44
CA LEU A 64 -2.56 1.15 -19.94
C LEU A 64 -1.47 1.05 -21.02
N ARG A 65 -1.38 2.04 -21.92
CA ARG A 65 -0.36 2.07 -22.98
C ARG A 65 1.04 2.14 -22.37
N GLN A 66 1.26 3.08 -21.45
CA GLN A 66 2.53 3.21 -20.74
C GLN A 66 2.88 1.94 -19.97
N ALA A 67 1.91 1.28 -19.34
CA ALA A 67 2.15 0.01 -18.64
C ALA A 67 2.71 -1.07 -19.59
N CYS A 68 2.15 -1.19 -20.80
CA CYS A 68 2.65 -2.12 -21.81
C CYS A 68 4.07 -1.77 -22.28
N ASP A 69 4.31 -0.51 -22.62
CA ASP A 69 5.62 -0.05 -23.12
C ASP A 69 6.70 -0.23 -22.04
N MET A 70 6.41 0.19 -20.80
CA MET A 70 7.34 0.08 -19.67
C MET A 70 7.57 -1.36 -19.24
N LEU A 71 6.59 -2.27 -19.38
CA LEU A 71 6.82 -3.69 -19.11
C LEU A 71 7.89 -4.26 -20.07
N ALA A 72 7.87 -3.86 -21.34
CA ALA A 72 8.84 -4.28 -22.34
C ALA A 72 10.26 -3.74 -22.07
N GLU A 73 10.38 -2.61 -21.37
CA GLU A 73 11.68 -2.12 -20.90
C GLU A 73 12.32 -3.05 -19.84
N GLY A 74 11.49 -3.82 -19.13
CA GLY A 74 11.92 -4.79 -18.12
C GLY A 74 12.41 -4.18 -16.79
N PRO A 75 11.60 -3.35 -16.10
CA PRO A 75 11.94 -2.81 -14.78
C PRO A 75 12.02 -3.91 -13.71
N ASP A 76 12.54 -3.59 -12.53
CA ASP A 76 12.38 -4.46 -11.35
C ASP A 76 10.94 -4.36 -10.83
N TYR A 77 10.42 -3.12 -10.77
CA TYR A 77 9.07 -2.83 -10.34
C TYR A 77 8.36 -1.92 -11.36
N LEU A 78 7.20 -2.35 -11.85
CA LEU A 78 6.32 -1.56 -12.70
C LEU A 78 5.08 -1.17 -11.90
N ASP A 79 5.02 0.06 -11.44
CA ASP A 79 3.91 0.60 -10.69
C ASP A 79 2.76 1.02 -11.62
N VAL A 80 1.60 0.37 -11.45
CA VAL A 80 0.37 0.67 -12.18
C VAL A 80 -0.73 1.16 -11.25
N THR A 81 -0.41 1.58 -10.02
CA THR A 81 -1.39 2.06 -9.03
C THR A 81 -2.14 3.30 -9.47
N ALA A 82 -1.56 4.10 -10.39
CA ALA A 82 -2.21 5.26 -11.00
C ALA A 82 -3.00 4.93 -12.29
N VAL A 83 -2.91 3.69 -12.80
CA VAL A 83 -3.64 3.27 -14.00
C VAL A 83 -5.10 3.04 -13.64
N THR A 84 -6.01 3.74 -14.33
CA THR A 84 -7.44 3.44 -14.27
C THR A 84 -7.69 1.99 -14.69
N ALA A 85 -8.45 1.25 -13.88
CA ALA A 85 -8.72 -0.15 -14.16
C ALA A 85 -9.35 -0.34 -15.55
N PRO A 86 -8.69 -1.05 -16.48
CA PRO A 86 -9.15 -1.16 -17.88
C PRO A 86 -10.42 -2.00 -18.00
N GLU A 87 -11.15 -1.81 -19.08
CA GLU A 87 -12.28 -2.66 -19.44
C GLU A 87 -11.78 -4.04 -19.91
N LEU A 88 -12.59 -5.08 -19.70
CA LEU A 88 -12.21 -6.43 -20.13
C LEU A 88 -11.93 -6.46 -21.64
N GLY A 89 -12.70 -5.72 -22.43
CA GLY A 89 -12.48 -5.59 -23.88
C GLY A 89 -11.08 -5.10 -24.23
N GLU A 90 -10.52 -4.14 -23.48
CA GLU A 90 -9.18 -3.61 -23.72
C GLU A 90 -8.11 -4.65 -23.35
N LEU A 91 -8.30 -5.36 -22.22
CA LEU A 91 -7.39 -6.41 -21.75
C LEU A 91 -7.27 -7.58 -22.73
N LEU A 92 -8.39 -7.96 -23.38
CA LEU A 92 -8.43 -9.07 -24.34
C LEU A 92 -7.58 -8.81 -25.59
N GLU A 93 -7.35 -7.53 -25.93
CA GLU A 93 -6.60 -7.09 -27.11
C GLU A 93 -5.12 -6.79 -26.80
N LEU A 94 -4.72 -6.86 -25.53
CA LEU A 94 -3.33 -6.59 -25.15
C LEU A 94 -2.38 -7.66 -25.71
N PRO A 95 -1.21 -7.26 -26.20
CA PRO A 95 -0.17 -8.22 -26.54
C PRO A 95 0.32 -8.92 -25.26
N VAL A 96 0.54 -10.22 -25.35
CA VAL A 96 1.16 -11.01 -24.28
C VAL A 96 2.61 -11.23 -24.65
N THR A 97 3.48 -10.34 -24.18
CA THR A 97 4.93 -10.41 -24.39
C THR A 97 5.62 -10.86 -23.09
N PRO A 98 6.62 -11.77 -23.15
CA PRO A 98 7.34 -12.17 -21.96
C PRO A 98 8.01 -10.98 -21.27
N ALA A 99 7.66 -10.76 -20.00
CA ALA A 99 8.33 -9.80 -19.13
C ALA A 99 9.74 -10.27 -18.79
N ARG A 100 10.63 -9.34 -18.44
CA ARG A 100 11.95 -9.69 -17.90
C ARG A 100 11.77 -10.52 -16.63
N ALA A 101 12.57 -11.58 -16.50
CA ALA A 101 12.56 -12.41 -15.30
C ALA A 101 12.79 -11.56 -14.03
N GLY A 102 11.89 -11.69 -13.07
CA GLY A 102 11.95 -10.98 -11.79
C GLY A 102 11.15 -9.66 -11.75
N THR A 103 10.65 -9.15 -12.89
CA THR A 103 9.78 -7.98 -12.91
C THR A 103 8.53 -8.22 -12.07
N THR A 104 8.19 -7.25 -11.21
CA THR A 104 6.98 -7.24 -10.40
C THR A 104 6.11 -6.06 -10.78
N MET A 105 4.89 -6.33 -11.23
CA MET A 105 3.89 -5.29 -11.41
C MET A 105 3.26 -4.94 -10.06
N VAL A 106 3.22 -3.65 -9.75
CA VAL A 106 2.74 -3.12 -8.48
C VAL A 106 1.31 -2.61 -8.62
N VAL A 107 0.41 -3.18 -7.85
CA VAL A 107 -1.04 -2.90 -7.91
C VAL A 107 -1.54 -2.30 -6.60
N PRO A 108 -2.73 -1.64 -6.60
CA PRO A 108 -3.32 -1.13 -5.36
C PRO A 108 -3.46 -2.23 -4.30
N HIS A 109 -3.13 -1.93 -3.04
CA HIS A 109 -3.05 -2.95 -1.99
C HIS A 109 -4.35 -3.73 -1.78
N ARG A 110 -5.48 -3.02 -1.72
CA ARG A 110 -6.83 -3.62 -1.62
C ARG A 110 -7.23 -4.54 -2.79
N GLU A 111 -6.54 -4.42 -3.93
CA GLU A 111 -6.84 -5.18 -5.15
C GLU A 111 -5.92 -6.39 -5.31
N ALA A 112 -4.76 -6.40 -4.64
CA ALA A 112 -3.82 -7.52 -4.66
C ALA A 112 -4.42 -8.83 -4.10
N GLY A 113 -5.48 -8.73 -3.29
CA GLY A 113 -6.19 -9.88 -2.71
C GLY A 113 -7.33 -10.44 -3.57
N ARG A 114 -7.52 -9.98 -4.81
CA ARG A 114 -8.73 -10.29 -5.61
C ARG A 114 -8.48 -11.31 -6.72
N ALA A 115 -9.41 -12.25 -6.87
CA ALA A 115 -9.60 -13.02 -8.10
C ALA A 115 -10.34 -12.15 -9.15
N LEU A 116 -10.24 -12.53 -10.42
CA LEU A 116 -10.86 -11.79 -11.51
C LEU A 116 -12.37 -12.07 -11.58
N THR A 117 -12.73 -13.36 -11.54
CA THR A 117 -14.10 -13.85 -11.75
C THR A 117 -14.75 -14.30 -10.45
N GLY A 118 -16.04 -14.67 -10.53
CA GLY A 118 -16.84 -15.17 -9.43
C GLY A 118 -17.52 -14.07 -8.60
N LEU A 119 -18.38 -14.49 -7.66
CA LEU A 119 -19.27 -13.59 -6.89
C LEU A 119 -18.55 -12.48 -6.11
N THR A 120 -17.31 -12.74 -5.71
CA THR A 120 -16.45 -11.80 -4.98
C THR A 120 -15.25 -11.35 -5.81
N GLY A 121 -15.23 -11.66 -7.11
CA GLY A 121 -14.19 -11.24 -8.04
C GLY A 121 -14.29 -9.76 -8.39
N SER A 122 -13.21 -9.22 -8.95
CA SER A 122 -13.12 -7.80 -9.31
C SER A 122 -14.18 -7.38 -10.34
N LEU A 123 -14.53 -8.26 -11.29
CA LEU A 123 -15.56 -7.94 -12.30
C LEU A 123 -16.97 -7.87 -11.69
N ALA A 124 -17.29 -8.78 -10.76
CA ALA A 124 -18.57 -8.74 -10.05
C ALA A 124 -18.70 -7.47 -9.18
N GLU A 125 -17.61 -7.00 -8.59
CA GLU A 125 -17.59 -5.74 -7.85
C GLU A 125 -17.80 -4.53 -8.76
N ARG A 126 -17.03 -4.42 -9.85
CA ARG A 126 -17.22 -3.38 -10.86
C ARG A 126 -18.65 -3.36 -11.39
N GLY A 127 -19.21 -4.53 -11.73
CA GLY A 127 -20.58 -4.64 -12.21
C GLY A 127 -21.62 -4.12 -11.20
N ARG A 128 -21.41 -4.32 -9.89
CA ARG A 128 -22.28 -3.75 -8.85
C ARG A 128 -22.14 -2.23 -8.76
N GLU A 129 -20.93 -1.70 -8.88
CA GLU A 129 -20.66 -0.26 -8.83
C GLU A 129 -21.23 0.49 -10.04
N THR A 130 -21.20 -0.14 -11.23
CA THR A 130 -21.72 0.43 -12.48
C THR A 130 -23.19 0.12 -12.74
N GLY A 131 -23.83 -0.71 -11.89
CA GLY A 131 -25.23 -1.08 -12.04
C GLY A 131 -25.50 -2.06 -13.19
N ALA A 132 -24.50 -2.85 -13.58
CA ALA A 132 -24.65 -3.87 -14.61
C ALA A 132 -25.70 -4.92 -14.22
N GLY A 133 -26.55 -5.30 -15.17
CA GLY A 133 -27.52 -6.38 -14.97
C GLY A 133 -26.84 -7.74 -14.80
N ILE A 134 -27.47 -8.64 -14.05
CA ILE A 134 -26.92 -9.99 -13.72
C ILE A 134 -26.48 -10.76 -14.99
N ALA A 135 -27.28 -10.72 -16.06
CA ALA A 135 -26.95 -11.41 -17.30
C ALA A 135 -25.69 -10.85 -17.98
N ALA A 136 -25.48 -9.53 -17.93
CA ALA A 136 -24.28 -8.90 -18.48
C ALA A 136 -23.04 -9.25 -17.64
N ALA A 137 -23.17 -9.22 -16.31
CA ALA A 137 -22.10 -9.61 -15.41
C ALA A 137 -21.66 -11.07 -15.62
N LEU A 138 -22.62 -12.01 -15.76
CA LEU A 138 -22.31 -13.42 -16.04
C LEU A 138 -21.64 -13.64 -17.40
N ALA A 139 -22.05 -12.88 -18.41
CA ALA A 139 -21.43 -12.93 -19.74
C ALA A 139 -19.99 -12.39 -19.72
N GLU A 140 -19.74 -11.32 -18.97
CA GLU A 140 -18.41 -10.76 -18.77
C GLU A 140 -17.50 -11.72 -17.99
N ASP A 141 -18.03 -12.31 -16.92
CA ASP A 141 -17.34 -13.33 -16.10
C ASP A 141 -16.93 -14.55 -16.94
N SER A 142 -17.83 -15.04 -17.79
CA SER A 142 -17.55 -16.16 -18.72
C SER A 142 -16.45 -15.81 -19.74
N ARG A 143 -16.46 -14.57 -20.27
CA ARG A 143 -15.40 -14.09 -21.18
C ARG A 143 -14.06 -14.00 -20.48
N ALA A 144 -14.05 -13.54 -19.23
CA ALA A 144 -12.84 -13.45 -18.41
C ALA A 144 -12.28 -14.84 -18.08
N ALA A 145 -13.13 -15.82 -17.73
CA ALA A 145 -12.70 -17.19 -17.50
C ALA A 145 -12.01 -17.80 -18.73
N ALA A 146 -12.61 -17.66 -19.92
CA ALA A 146 -12.01 -18.12 -21.17
C ALA A 146 -10.69 -17.38 -21.50
N TRP A 147 -10.56 -16.12 -21.12
CA TRP A 147 -9.31 -15.38 -21.29
C TRP A 147 -8.20 -15.86 -20.35
N LEU A 148 -8.51 -16.13 -19.09
CA LEU A 148 -7.57 -16.71 -18.13
C LEU A 148 -7.03 -18.06 -18.60
N GLU A 149 -7.89 -18.91 -19.16
CA GLU A 149 -7.47 -20.18 -19.78
C GLU A 149 -6.49 -19.96 -20.93
N ARG A 150 -6.74 -18.98 -21.82
CA ARG A 150 -5.82 -18.64 -22.92
C ARG A 150 -4.47 -18.10 -22.42
N LEU A 151 -4.47 -17.36 -21.32
CA LEU A 151 -3.25 -16.87 -20.68
C LEU A 151 -2.50 -17.96 -19.90
N GLY A 152 -3.13 -19.10 -19.62
CA GLY A 152 -2.59 -20.12 -18.71
C GLY A 152 -2.53 -19.65 -17.25
N VAL A 153 -3.39 -18.70 -16.86
CA VAL A 153 -3.41 -18.09 -15.52
C VAL A 153 -4.55 -18.69 -14.70
N THR A 154 -4.25 -19.16 -13.49
CA THR A 154 -5.27 -19.61 -12.55
C THR A 154 -6.03 -18.42 -11.97
N ASP A 155 -7.36 -18.50 -11.90
CA ASP A 155 -8.14 -17.44 -11.28
C ASP A 155 -8.04 -17.44 -9.75
N ARG A 156 -7.07 -16.70 -9.25
CA ARG A 156 -6.88 -16.43 -7.82
C ARG A 156 -6.15 -15.12 -7.65
N ALA A 157 -6.20 -14.56 -6.45
CA ALA A 157 -5.39 -13.41 -6.10
C ALA A 157 -3.92 -13.63 -6.51
N PRO A 158 -3.27 -12.67 -7.19
CA PRO A 158 -3.72 -11.30 -7.50
C PRO A 158 -4.31 -11.09 -8.92
N ALA A 159 -4.83 -12.12 -9.59
CA ALA A 159 -5.28 -12.04 -10.98
C ALA A 159 -6.36 -10.97 -11.25
N GLY A 160 -7.20 -10.68 -10.25
CA GLY A 160 -8.25 -9.66 -10.35
C GLY A 160 -7.79 -8.22 -10.12
N ALA A 161 -6.51 -7.99 -9.83
CA ALA A 161 -6.02 -6.62 -9.62
C ALA A 161 -6.26 -5.75 -10.87
N LEU A 162 -6.78 -4.53 -10.66
CA LEU A 162 -7.22 -3.61 -11.70
C LEU A 162 -8.12 -4.31 -12.74
N CYS A 163 -9.06 -5.13 -12.24
CA CYS A 163 -10.03 -5.89 -13.01
C CYS A 163 -9.45 -6.74 -14.14
N GLY A 164 -8.26 -7.32 -13.91
CA GLY A 164 -7.65 -8.29 -14.82
C GLY A 164 -6.30 -7.86 -15.37
N LEU A 165 -5.86 -6.61 -15.13
CA LEU A 165 -4.48 -6.25 -15.47
C LEU A 165 -3.47 -7.14 -14.74
N GLY A 166 -3.76 -7.50 -13.48
CA GLY A 166 -3.00 -8.50 -12.73
C GLY A 166 -2.88 -9.84 -13.46
N ALA A 167 -3.98 -10.36 -14.01
CA ALA A 167 -3.98 -11.59 -14.81
C ALA A 167 -3.12 -11.45 -16.08
N TRP A 168 -3.24 -10.32 -16.79
CA TRP A 168 -2.40 -10.05 -17.97
C TRP A 168 -0.91 -10.08 -17.61
N ALA A 169 -0.49 -9.40 -16.55
CA ALA A 169 0.90 -9.40 -16.12
C ALA A 169 1.42 -10.80 -15.72
N LEU A 170 0.58 -11.60 -15.05
CA LEU A 170 0.88 -13.00 -14.76
C LEU A 170 1.06 -13.81 -16.05
N GLY A 171 0.21 -13.60 -17.06
CA GLY A 171 0.31 -14.21 -18.38
C GLY A 171 1.59 -13.80 -19.13
N CYS A 172 2.06 -12.57 -18.94
CA CYS A 172 3.36 -12.10 -19.41
C CYS A 172 4.55 -12.67 -18.61
N GLY A 173 4.31 -13.44 -17.53
CA GLY A 173 5.35 -14.01 -16.68
C GLY A 173 5.94 -13.06 -15.64
N ALA A 174 5.33 -11.89 -15.44
CA ALA A 174 5.67 -10.99 -14.33
C ALA A 174 5.07 -11.50 -13.02
N ARG A 175 5.64 -11.06 -11.90
CA ARG A 175 5.00 -11.17 -10.58
C ARG A 175 4.02 -10.03 -10.40
N VAL A 176 3.07 -10.18 -9.48
CA VAL A 176 2.13 -9.13 -9.12
C VAL A 176 2.07 -9.03 -7.60
N ALA A 177 2.25 -7.83 -7.05
CA ALA A 177 2.21 -7.55 -5.62
C ALA A 177 1.78 -6.11 -5.38
N SER A 178 1.43 -5.75 -4.14
CA SER A 178 1.23 -4.34 -3.80
C SER A 178 2.53 -3.67 -3.36
N GLY A 179 2.62 -2.34 -3.44
CA GLY A 179 3.79 -1.59 -2.98
C GLY A 179 4.08 -1.87 -1.50
N ILE A 180 3.01 -1.92 -0.70
CA ILE A 180 3.10 -2.27 0.72
C ILE A 180 3.76 -3.63 0.94
N ARG A 181 3.38 -4.67 0.18
CA ARG A 181 3.96 -6.01 0.32
C ARG A 181 5.44 -6.02 -0.05
N ILE A 182 5.80 -5.30 -1.12
CA ILE A 182 7.19 -5.12 -1.55
C ILE A 182 8.01 -4.47 -0.42
N CYS A 183 7.49 -3.42 0.22
CA CYS A 183 8.15 -2.79 1.36
C CYS A 183 8.23 -3.72 2.58
N VAL A 184 7.14 -4.43 2.92
CA VAL A 184 7.11 -5.40 4.04
C VAL A 184 8.21 -6.44 3.90
N ASP A 185 8.35 -7.02 2.71
CA ASP A 185 9.34 -8.05 2.45
C ASP A 185 10.75 -7.44 2.35
N GLY A 186 10.91 -6.30 1.67
CA GLY A 186 12.19 -5.61 1.47
C GLY A 186 12.85 -5.11 2.76
N TYR A 187 12.06 -4.54 3.68
CA TYR A 187 12.55 -4.13 5.00
C TYR A 187 12.50 -5.24 6.05
N ARG A 188 11.93 -6.41 5.72
CA ARG A 188 11.69 -7.51 6.67
C ARG A 188 10.86 -7.04 7.87
N LEU A 189 9.78 -6.30 7.61
CA LEU A 189 8.99 -5.62 8.63
C LEU A 189 8.47 -6.56 9.72
N SER A 190 8.06 -7.79 9.38
CA SER A 190 7.61 -8.77 10.38
C SER A 190 8.70 -9.10 11.41
N GLU A 191 9.96 -9.18 11.00
CA GLU A 191 11.08 -9.45 11.90
C GLU A 191 11.43 -8.23 12.75
N LEU A 192 11.35 -7.03 12.15
CA LEU A 192 11.55 -5.78 12.87
C LEU A 192 10.44 -5.58 13.93
N ALA A 193 9.19 -5.82 13.56
CA ALA A 193 8.04 -5.75 14.45
C ALA A 193 8.18 -6.72 15.64
N ALA A 194 8.58 -7.96 15.40
CA ALA A 194 8.81 -8.94 16.47
C ALA A 194 9.88 -8.49 17.49
N LYS A 195 10.87 -7.72 17.03
CA LYS A 195 11.96 -7.16 17.84
C LYS A 195 11.66 -5.78 18.39
N ALA A 196 10.61 -5.09 17.94
CA ALA A 196 10.25 -3.78 18.45
C ALA A 196 9.60 -3.90 19.83
N ASP A 197 9.70 -2.85 20.63
CA ASP A 197 8.89 -2.69 21.84
C ASP A 197 7.60 -1.91 21.51
N VAL A 198 7.65 -1.03 20.51
CA VAL A 198 6.51 -0.27 19.96
C VAL A 198 6.68 -0.03 18.46
N ILE A 199 5.57 -0.04 17.72
CA ILE A 199 5.51 0.33 16.31
C ILE A 199 4.85 1.71 16.21
N VAL A 200 5.47 2.62 15.46
CA VAL A 200 4.93 3.94 15.18
C VAL A 200 4.69 4.05 13.68
N THR A 201 3.44 4.29 13.31
CA THR A 201 3.03 4.53 11.92
C THR A 201 2.38 5.91 11.80
N GLY A 202 2.10 6.35 10.59
CA GLY A 202 1.49 7.66 10.39
C GLY A 202 0.86 7.85 9.04
N THR A 203 -0.02 8.86 8.97
CA THR A 203 -0.89 9.16 7.82
C THR A 203 -1.40 10.60 7.89
N ASP A 204 -1.87 11.16 6.78
CA ASP A 204 -2.52 12.48 6.78
C ASP A 204 -3.80 12.50 7.61
N VAL A 205 -4.70 11.55 7.33
CA VAL A 205 -6.04 11.51 7.92
C VAL A 205 -6.29 10.14 8.51
N LEU A 206 -6.43 10.08 9.82
CA LEU A 206 -6.95 8.91 10.50
C LEU A 206 -8.47 9.04 10.64
N ASP A 207 -9.23 8.33 9.81
CA ASP A 207 -10.70 8.30 9.81
C ASP A 207 -11.28 6.89 9.97
N LEU A 208 -12.60 6.78 10.11
CA LEU A 208 -13.29 5.50 10.26
C LEU A 208 -13.49 4.74 8.93
N HIS A 209 -13.43 5.43 7.79
CA HIS A 209 -13.69 4.82 6.48
C HIS A 209 -12.51 3.96 6.03
N ARG A 210 -11.30 4.49 6.20
CA ARG A 210 -10.06 3.86 5.75
C ARG A 210 -9.10 3.54 6.89
N ARG A 211 -9.44 3.88 8.14
CA ARG A 211 -8.59 3.63 9.33
C ARG A 211 -7.16 4.15 9.15
N GLY A 212 -7.01 5.27 8.44
CA GLY A 212 -5.69 5.85 8.14
C GLY A 212 -5.03 5.36 6.85
N GLY A 213 -5.71 4.51 6.08
CA GLY A 213 -5.22 3.97 4.81
C GLY A 213 -4.56 2.60 4.95
N ASP A 214 -4.20 2.03 3.80
CA ASP A 214 -3.68 0.66 3.71
C ASP A 214 -2.36 0.47 4.47
N VAL A 215 -1.54 1.52 4.57
CA VAL A 215 -0.28 1.48 5.36
C VAL A 215 -0.59 1.34 6.85
N VAL A 216 -1.48 2.16 7.41
CA VAL A 216 -1.85 2.07 8.84
C VAL A 216 -2.49 0.71 9.13
N ALA A 217 -3.35 0.22 8.23
CA ALA A 217 -3.97 -1.10 8.36
C ALA A 217 -2.92 -2.22 8.41
N GLU A 218 -1.93 -2.19 7.52
CA GLU A 218 -0.88 -3.22 7.47
C GLU A 218 0.04 -3.16 8.69
N LEU A 219 0.48 -1.96 9.11
CA LEU A 219 1.34 -1.82 10.30
C LEU A 219 0.57 -2.21 11.58
N THR A 220 -0.74 -1.98 11.61
CA THR A 220 -1.60 -2.45 12.70
C THR A 220 -1.69 -3.97 12.73
N ARG A 221 -1.89 -4.62 11.56
CA ARG A 221 -1.88 -6.08 11.43
C ARG A 221 -0.55 -6.67 11.91
N LEU A 222 0.58 -6.10 11.49
CA LEU A 222 1.92 -6.52 11.92
C LEU A 222 2.11 -6.36 13.44
N GLY A 223 1.62 -5.26 14.02
CA GLY A 223 1.64 -5.05 15.47
C GLY A 223 0.84 -6.10 16.24
N VAL A 224 -0.37 -6.40 15.78
CA VAL A 224 -1.20 -7.47 16.37
C VAL A 224 -0.50 -8.82 16.30
N GLU A 225 0.06 -9.19 15.15
CA GLU A 225 0.79 -10.46 14.98
C GLU A 225 2.05 -10.55 15.84
N ALA A 226 2.76 -9.43 16.01
CA ALA A 226 3.96 -9.35 16.83
C ALA A 226 3.66 -9.13 18.33
N LEU A 227 2.38 -8.98 18.70
CA LEU A 227 1.91 -8.57 20.03
C LEU A 227 2.59 -7.28 20.53
N ARG A 228 2.70 -6.29 19.64
CA ARG A 228 3.29 -4.97 19.91
C ARG A 228 2.27 -3.84 19.82
N PRO A 229 2.33 -2.86 20.72
CA PRO A 229 1.48 -1.67 20.62
C PRO A 229 1.82 -0.89 19.35
N VAL A 230 0.77 -0.39 18.70
CA VAL A 230 0.86 0.44 17.50
C VAL A 230 0.37 1.84 17.85
N VAL A 231 1.23 2.82 17.62
CA VAL A 231 0.94 4.24 17.82
C VAL A 231 0.84 4.91 16.46
N VAL A 232 -0.21 5.69 16.23
CA VAL A 232 -0.38 6.45 14.99
C VAL A 232 -0.08 7.92 15.23
N VAL A 233 0.81 8.51 14.45
CA VAL A 233 0.94 9.96 14.31
C VAL A 233 0.23 10.40 13.04
N ALA A 234 -0.76 11.28 13.19
CA ALA A 234 -1.60 11.70 12.07
C ALA A 234 -1.53 13.22 11.84
N GLY A 235 -1.76 13.65 10.61
CA GLY A 235 -2.06 15.06 10.35
C GLY A 235 -3.32 15.48 11.11
N ARG A 236 -4.37 14.65 11.02
CA ARG A 236 -5.63 14.75 11.78
C ARG A 236 -6.15 13.39 12.21
N ASN A 237 -6.84 13.37 13.36
CA ASN A 237 -7.49 12.17 13.89
C ASN A 237 -8.99 12.41 14.13
N PHE A 238 -9.84 11.62 13.48
CA PHE A 238 -11.30 11.61 13.66
C PHE A 238 -11.79 10.38 14.43
N VAL A 239 -10.87 9.52 14.89
CA VAL A 239 -11.18 8.24 15.54
C VAL A 239 -11.02 8.36 17.05
N SER A 240 -12.07 7.98 17.78
CA SER A 240 -12.06 7.96 19.24
C SER A 240 -11.14 6.88 19.81
N SER A 241 -10.63 7.04 21.03
CA SER A 241 -9.79 6.04 21.70
C SER A 241 -10.42 4.66 21.80
N ARG A 242 -11.75 4.57 21.93
CA ARG A 242 -12.47 3.29 21.94
C ARG A 242 -12.37 2.59 20.58
N GLU A 243 -12.58 3.32 19.50
CA GLU A 243 -12.51 2.79 18.13
C GLU A 243 -11.07 2.43 17.73
N LEU A 244 -10.06 3.18 18.20
CA LEU A 244 -8.65 2.83 17.99
C LEU A 244 -8.32 1.45 18.57
N ARG A 245 -8.71 1.20 19.83
CA ARG A 245 -8.47 -0.08 20.49
C ARG A 245 -9.18 -1.24 19.79
N LEU A 246 -10.40 -1.03 19.28
CA LEU A 246 -11.10 -2.02 18.45
C LEU A 246 -10.39 -2.29 17.12
N ALA A 247 -9.59 -1.34 16.64
CA ALA A 247 -8.78 -1.50 15.45
C ALA A 247 -7.41 -2.14 15.70
N GLY A 248 -6.99 -2.33 16.97
CA GLY A 248 -5.64 -2.77 17.32
C GLY A 248 -4.62 -1.64 17.42
N ILE A 249 -5.07 -0.38 17.44
CA ILE A 249 -4.24 0.81 17.63
C ILE A 249 -4.29 1.21 19.11
N GLU A 250 -3.12 1.33 19.75
CA GLU A 250 -2.99 1.66 21.17
C GLU A 250 -3.33 3.14 21.41
N GLU A 251 -2.67 4.03 20.64
CA GLU A 251 -2.85 5.47 20.73
C GLU A 251 -2.75 6.12 19.34
N ALA A 252 -3.42 7.26 19.18
CA ALA A 252 -3.24 8.12 18.02
C ALA A 252 -3.12 9.58 18.44
N HIS A 253 -2.15 10.27 17.85
CA HIS A 253 -1.80 11.65 18.14
C HIS A 253 -1.88 12.46 16.85
N ALA A 254 -2.51 13.64 16.89
CA ALA A 254 -2.71 14.46 15.71
C ALA A 254 -1.91 15.77 15.78
N VAL A 255 -1.41 16.23 14.63
CA VAL A 255 -0.71 17.53 14.54
C VAL A 255 -1.72 18.68 14.68
N THR A 256 -2.85 18.57 14.01
CA THR A 256 -3.92 19.58 14.00
C THR A 256 -5.21 18.99 14.60
N PRO A 257 -6.06 19.78 15.27
CA PRO A 257 -7.38 19.33 15.69
C PRO A 257 -8.24 18.85 14.50
N PRO A 258 -9.29 18.06 14.75
CA PRO A 258 -10.24 17.65 13.71
C PRO A 258 -10.87 18.85 13.00
N GLY A 259 -11.02 18.78 11.67
CA GLY A 259 -11.59 19.86 10.86
C GLY A 259 -11.53 19.59 9.34
N VAL A 260 -12.11 20.46 8.53
CA VAL A 260 -12.33 20.26 7.07
C VAL A 260 -11.32 20.99 6.18
N GLY A 261 -10.33 21.71 6.73
CA GLY A 261 -9.34 22.47 5.93
C GLY A 261 -8.34 21.57 5.16
N GLU A 262 -7.50 22.13 4.30
CA GLU A 262 -6.39 21.37 3.71
C GLU A 262 -5.34 20.98 4.76
N ILE A 263 -4.64 19.87 4.51
CA ILE A 263 -3.58 19.37 5.39
C ILE A 263 -2.25 19.83 4.81
N ASP A 264 -1.70 20.87 5.42
CA ASP A 264 -0.43 21.46 5.01
C ASP A 264 0.59 21.37 6.16
N ILE A 265 0.83 20.13 6.61
CA ILE A 265 1.73 19.88 7.76
C ILE A 265 3.18 20.03 7.31
N THR A 266 3.92 20.88 8.02
CA THR A 266 5.36 21.06 7.83
C THR A 266 6.16 20.02 8.63
N ALA A 267 7.44 19.87 8.29
CA ALA A 267 8.30 18.93 9.01
C ALA A 267 8.43 19.31 10.49
N GLU A 268 8.57 20.60 10.80
CA GLU A 268 8.73 21.11 12.16
C GLU A 268 7.49 20.81 13.02
N GLN A 269 6.30 20.89 12.42
CA GLN A 269 5.05 20.57 13.12
C GLN A 269 4.94 19.08 13.43
N LEU A 270 5.32 18.22 12.47
CA LEU A 270 5.35 16.77 12.69
C LEU A 270 6.42 16.39 13.73
N GLU A 271 7.62 16.97 13.65
CA GLU A 271 8.69 16.77 14.62
C GLU A 271 8.26 17.19 16.03
N ALA A 272 7.60 18.34 16.18
CA ALA A 272 7.10 18.80 17.47
C ALA A 272 6.05 17.84 18.06
N LEU A 273 5.18 17.25 17.22
CA LEU A 273 4.26 16.20 17.65
C LEU A 273 5.04 14.94 18.08
N ALA A 274 5.94 14.47 17.22
CA ALA A 274 6.73 13.27 17.46
C ALA A 274 7.57 13.37 18.75
N GLN A 275 8.13 14.55 19.06
CA GLN A 275 8.85 14.80 20.30
C GLN A 275 7.98 14.68 21.56
N ARG A 276 6.71 15.08 21.47
CA ARG A 276 5.74 14.90 22.57
C ARG A 276 5.41 13.43 22.74
N VAL A 277 5.10 12.72 21.65
CA VAL A 277 4.79 11.29 21.66
C VAL A 277 5.98 10.47 22.19
N ALA A 278 7.19 10.71 21.67
CA ALA A 278 8.40 10.05 22.16
C ALA A 278 8.65 10.33 23.66
N GLY A 279 8.17 11.47 24.18
CA GLY A 279 8.25 11.80 25.60
C GLY A 279 7.28 11.06 26.52
N THR A 280 6.20 10.49 25.97
CA THR A 280 5.28 9.62 26.74
C THR A 280 5.67 8.15 26.65
N TRP A 281 6.50 7.77 25.68
CA TRP A 281 6.98 6.42 25.43
C TRP A 281 8.46 6.28 25.84
N THR A 282 8.74 6.41 27.13
CA THR A 282 10.08 6.22 27.72
C THR A 282 10.06 5.15 28.80
N TRP A 283 11.14 4.37 28.93
CA TRP A 283 11.31 3.32 29.94
C TRP A 283 12.68 3.46 30.58
#